data_AF-A0A9Q4KIJ3-F1
#
_entry.id   AF-A0A9Q4KIJ3-F1
#
_cell.length_a   1.000
_cell.length_b   1.000
_cell.length_c   1.000
_cell.angle_alpha   90.00
_cell.angle_beta   90.00
_cell.angle_gamma   90.00
#
_symmetry.space_group_name_H-M   'P 1'
#
loop_
_entity.id
_entity.type
_entity.pdbx_description
1 polymer ?
#
loop_
_entity_poly.entity_id
_entity_poly.type
_entity_poly.pdbx_seq_one_letter_code
_entity_poly.pdbx_strand_id
1 'polypeptide(L)'
;MPNVSHDDFGYDMSALDSAFKQKAKKVLNLIQNKDLETAIKEFDKKRDLYIWQKGLDELIEAATSGNIIKEKYRQIAQIGVLSDIILKSLLNLSIKPKAKSISIYQNTIKHTLRDTKPNIKKPNIDEIKQAVNILDKAKHVYYDKKENTLLYFYDKVDDNNMITYIVVRLDYTLKKFKTDNFIATITKIPLINYKAIIKDKVRYKNMR
;
A
#
# COMPACT_ATOMS: atom_id res chain seq x y z
N MET A 1 -33.29 30.26 1.37
CA MET A 1 -31.93 29.84 1.75
C MET A 1 -31.16 29.55 0.47
N PRO A 2 -29.93 30.04 0.29
CA PRO A 2 -29.15 29.71 -0.90
C PRO A 2 -28.83 28.22 -0.88
N ASN A 3 -29.13 27.55 -1.99
CA ASN A 3 -28.88 26.14 -2.22
C ASN A 3 -27.38 25.98 -2.51
N VAL A 4 -26.61 25.51 -1.53
CA VAL A 4 -25.18 25.21 -1.73
C VAL A 4 -25.12 23.87 -2.45
N SER A 5 -24.88 23.91 -3.76
CA SER A 5 -24.72 22.72 -4.59
C SER A 5 -23.55 21.88 -4.11
N HIS A 6 -23.78 20.58 -4.00
CA HIS A 6 -22.87 19.57 -3.46
C HIS A 6 -21.70 19.22 -4.41
N ASP A 7 -21.39 20.09 -5.39
CA ASP A 7 -20.47 19.82 -6.51
C ASP A 7 -19.09 20.49 -6.38
N ASP A 8 -18.86 21.33 -5.35
CA ASP A 8 -17.64 22.16 -5.25
C ASP A 8 -16.43 21.51 -4.55
N PHE A 9 -16.50 20.23 -4.14
CA PHE A 9 -15.37 19.54 -3.51
C PHE A 9 -14.52 18.69 -4.46
N GLY A 10 -14.78 18.79 -5.77
CA GLY A 10 -14.03 18.08 -6.82
C GLY A 10 -12.71 18.73 -7.24
N TYR A 11 -12.20 19.74 -6.51
CA TYR A 11 -10.95 20.41 -6.87
C TYR A 11 -9.72 19.51 -6.64
N ASP A 12 -8.82 19.50 -7.62
CA ASP A 12 -7.48 18.93 -7.48
C ASP A 12 -6.67 19.78 -6.47
N MET A 13 -6.72 19.35 -5.21
CA MET A 13 -6.04 20.00 -4.09
C MET A 13 -4.51 19.86 -4.15
N SER A 14 -3.93 19.19 -5.15
CA SER A 14 -2.48 19.04 -5.29
C SER A 14 -1.77 20.39 -5.49
N ALA A 15 -2.41 21.34 -6.19
CA ALA A 15 -1.91 22.71 -6.34
C ALA A 15 -1.91 23.48 -5.00
N LEU A 16 -2.94 23.26 -4.17
CA LEU A 16 -3.04 23.90 -2.86
C LEU A 16 -2.04 23.28 -1.87
N ASP A 17 -1.93 21.95 -1.86
CA ASP A 17 -0.98 21.21 -1.01
C ASP A 17 0.47 21.53 -1.38
N SER A 18 0.78 21.64 -2.68
CA SER A 18 2.11 22.06 -3.13
C SER A 18 2.43 23.50 -2.74
N ALA A 19 1.49 24.45 -2.90
CA ALA A 19 1.66 25.83 -2.46
C ALA A 19 1.84 25.94 -0.94
N PHE A 20 1.08 25.16 -0.16
CA PHE A 20 1.18 25.11 1.28
C PHE A 20 2.53 24.54 1.72
N LYS A 21 2.97 23.42 1.14
CA LYS A 21 4.29 22.81 1.37
C LYS A 21 5.42 23.76 1.02
N GLN A 22 5.30 24.53 -0.06
CA GLN A 22 6.31 25.51 -0.46
C GLN A 22 6.43 26.65 0.54
N LYS A 23 5.31 27.18 1.03
CA LYS A 23 5.29 28.23 2.07
C LYS A 23 5.82 27.69 3.40
N ALA A 24 5.38 26.51 3.84
CA ALA A 24 5.86 25.86 5.05
C ALA A 24 7.38 25.62 5.00
N LYS A 25 7.91 25.13 3.87
CA LYS A 25 9.35 24.92 3.68
C LYS A 25 10.16 26.22 3.68
N LYS A 26 9.62 27.31 3.10
CA LYS A 26 10.25 28.65 3.19
C LYS A 26 10.35 29.12 4.63
N VAL A 27 9.27 28.99 5.41
CA VAL A 27 9.24 29.35 6.84
C VAL A 27 10.22 28.48 7.64
N LEU A 28 10.28 27.18 7.37
CA LEU A 28 11.20 26.26 8.03
C LEU A 28 12.67 26.56 7.74
N ASN A 29 13.00 26.89 6.49
CA ASN A 29 14.37 27.27 6.12
C ASN A 29 14.81 28.58 6.78
N LEU A 30 13.87 29.49 7.08
CA LEU A 30 14.15 30.75 7.77
C LEU A 30 14.36 30.53 9.28
N ILE A 31 13.64 29.60 9.89
CA ILE A 31 13.67 29.36 11.35
C ILE A 31 14.71 28.29 11.74
N GLN A 32 15.13 27.43 10.80
CA GLN A 32 16.10 26.32 10.99
C GLN A 32 15.83 25.45 12.24
N ASN A 33 14.56 25.23 12.56
CA ASN A 33 14.17 24.47 13.74
C ASN A 33 13.90 23.00 13.38
N LYS A 34 14.72 22.10 13.94
CA LYS A 34 14.67 20.65 13.71
C LYS A 34 13.40 19.99 14.27
N ASP A 35 12.84 20.53 15.35
CA ASP A 35 11.62 20.01 15.96
C ASP A 35 10.41 20.27 15.05
N LEU A 36 10.34 21.48 14.48
CA LEU A 36 9.32 21.84 13.48
C LEU A 36 9.44 20.98 12.22
N GLU A 37 10.65 20.67 11.75
CA GLU A 37 10.84 19.82 10.56
C GLU A 37 10.35 18.39 10.82
N THR A 38 10.64 17.88 12.02
CA THR A 38 10.17 16.56 12.47
C THR A 38 8.65 16.53 12.58
N ALA A 39 8.05 17.55 13.19
CA ALA A 39 6.60 17.67 13.33
C ALA A 39 5.87 17.71 11.98
N ILE A 40 6.40 18.43 10.98
CA ILE A 40 5.80 18.44 9.63
C ILE A 40 5.92 17.08 8.95
N LYS A 41 7.09 16.43 9.02
CA LYS A 41 7.28 15.08 8.46
C LYS A 41 6.33 14.06 9.11
N GLU A 42 6.16 14.13 10.42
CA GLU A 42 5.20 13.29 11.14
C GLU A 42 3.75 13.58 10.74
N PHE A 43 3.41 14.86 10.56
CA PHE A 43 2.08 15.26 10.10
C PHE A 43 1.79 14.74 8.69
N ASP A 44 2.69 14.96 7.73
CA ASP A 44 2.58 14.44 6.37
C ASP A 44 2.40 12.92 6.39
N LYS A 45 3.23 12.21 7.16
CA LYS A 45 3.12 10.75 7.31
C LYS A 45 1.75 10.34 7.88
N LYS A 46 1.29 10.97 8.96
CA LYS A 46 -0.02 10.67 9.58
C LYS A 46 -1.17 10.95 8.62
N ARG A 47 -1.14 12.07 7.90
CA ARG A 47 -2.11 12.43 6.87
C ARG A 47 -2.15 11.37 5.77
N ASP A 48 -0.99 11.01 5.23
CA ASP A 48 -0.90 10.05 4.13
C ASP A 48 -1.44 8.68 4.56
N LEU A 49 -1.06 8.19 5.75
CA LEU A 49 -1.62 6.96 6.34
C LEU A 49 -3.14 7.02 6.50
N TYR A 50 -3.68 8.16 6.95
CA TYR A 50 -5.13 8.35 7.09
C TYR A 50 -5.85 8.29 5.73
N ILE A 51 -5.33 9.01 4.73
CA ILE A 51 -5.91 9.02 3.37
C ILE A 51 -5.87 7.62 2.77
N TRP A 52 -4.74 6.92 2.91
CA TRP A 52 -4.55 5.56 2.40
C TRP A 52 -5.49 4.56 3.07
N GLN A 53 -5.65 4.64 4.40
CA GLN A 53 -6.59 3.78 5.13
C GLN A 53 -8.03 4.04 4.70
N LYS A 54 -8.43 5.31 4.61
CA LYS A 54 -9.77 5.69 4.16
C LYS A 54 -10.06 5.18 2.74
N GLY A 55 -9.11 5.35 1.81
CA GLY A 55 -9.25 4.84 0.44
C GLY A 55 -9.37 3.31 0.40
N LEU A 56 -8.61 2.59 1.21
CA LEU A 56 -8.74 1.14 1.33
C LEU A 56 -10.10 0.72 1.91
N ASP A 57 -10.56 1.38 2.97
CA ASP A 57 -11.85 1.09 3.62
C ASP A 57 -13.02 1.29 2.66
N GLU A 58 -13.03 2.38 1.87
CA GLU A 58 -14.04 2.64 0.83
C GLU A 58 -14.09 1.49 -0.22
N LEU A 59 -12.92 1.00 -0.65
CA LEU A 59 -12.85 -0.11 -1.60
C LEU A 59 -13.35 -1.43 -1.00
N ILE A 60 -13.03 -1.71 0.27
CA ILE A 60 -13.48 -2.89 1.00
C ILE A 60 -14.99 -2.87 1.19
N GLU A 61 -15.56 -1.73 1.60
CA GLU A 61 -17.00 -1.56 1.77
C GLU A 61 -17.72 -1.80 0.44
N ALA A 62 -17.28 -1.15 -0.64
CA ALA A 62 -17.86 -1.36 -1.95
C ALA A 62 -17.73 -2.82 -2.42
N ALA A 63 -16.59 -3.48 -2.15
CA ALA A 63 -16.38 -4.88 -2.51
C ALA A 63 -17.29 -5.84 -1.72
N THR A 64 -17.51 -5.58 -0.44
CA THR A 64 -18.33 -6.40 0.47
C THR A 64 -19.82 -6.26 0.17
N SER A 65 -20.28 -5.05 -0.14
CA SER A 65 -21.67 -4.77 -0.54
C SER A 65 -22.03 -5.24 -1.95
N GLY A 66 -21.09 -5.90 -2.66
CA GLY A 66 -21.30 -6.38 -4.03
C GLY A 66 -21.26 -5.29 -5.11
N ASN A 67 -21.12 -4.03 -4.72
CA ASN A 67 -21.16 -2.87 -5.61
C ASN A 67 -19.85 -2.69 -6.39
N ILE A 68 -19.94 -2.16 -7.61
CA ILE A 68 -18.78 -1.68 -8.37
C ILE A 68 -18.83 -0.15 -8.32
N ILE A 69 -17.74 0.48 -7.89
CA ILE A 69 -17.68 1.95 -7.91
C ILE A 69 -17.69 2.38 -9.38
N LYS A 70 -18.66 3.21 -9.77
CA LYS A 70 -18.88 3.56 -11.19
C LYS A 70 -17.71 4.37 -11.73
N GLU A 71 -17.20 5.30 -10.93
CA GLU A 71 -16.08 6.15 -11.28
C GLU A 71 -14.79 5.33 -11.32
N LYS A 72 -14.18 5.23 -12.51
CA LYS A 72 -12.96 4.44 -12.72
C LYS A 72 -11.85 4.82 -11.72
N TYR A 73 -11.54 6.11 -11.58
CA TYR A 73 -10.43 6.55 -10.73
C TYR A 73 -10.62 6.19 -9.23
N ARG A 74 -11.87 6.04 -8.78
CA ARG A 74 -12.20 5.61 -7.39
C ARG A 74 -12.14 4.11 -7.18
N GLN A 75 -11.96 3.31 -8.23
CA GLN A 75 -11.77 1.86 -8.09
C GLN A 75 -10.35 1.49 -7.64
N ILE A 76 -9.46 2.47 -7.50
CA ILE A 76 -8.08 2.29 -7.03
C ILE A 76 -7.86 3.18 -5.81
N ALA A 77 -7.12 2.65 -4.85
CA ALA A 77 -6.58 3.42 -3.75
C ALA A 77 -5.07 3.20 -3.67
N GLN A 78 -4.31 4.29 -3.46
CA GLN A 78 -2.95 4.16 -2.98
C GLN A 78 -3.01 3.76 -1.51
N ILE A 79 -2.24 2.74 -1.14
CA ILE A 79 -2.21 2.20 0.23
C ILE A 79 -0.82 2.16 0.85
N GLY A 80 0.20 2.65 0.14
CA GLY A 80 1.55 2.76 0.66
C GLY A 80 2.53 3.37 -0.35
N VAL A 81 3.79 3.46 0.06
CA VAL A 81 4.92 3.88 -0.77
C VAL A 81 6.12 3.00 -0.42
N LEU A 82 6.92 2.62 -1.42
CA LEU A 82 8.19 1.92 -1.18
C LEU A 82 9.12 2.81 -0.33
N SER A 83 9.59 2.27 0.79
CA SER A 83 10.53 2.99 1.64
C SER A 83 11.88 3.15 0.94
N ASP A 84 12.63 4.19 1.33
CA ASP A 84 13.95 4.47 0.75
C ASP A 84 14.93 3.30 0.92
N ILE A 85 14.80 2.54 2.02
CA ILE A 85 15.60 1.34 2.27
C ILE A 85 15.33 0.29 1.17
N ILE A 86 14.06 0.01 0.88
CA ILE A 86 13.66 -0.96 -0.13
C ILE A 86 14.07 -0.49 -1.52
N LEU A 87 13.89 0.80 -1.83
CA LEU A 87 14.32 1.38 -3.10
C LEU A 87 15.82 1.25 -3.31
N LYS A 88 16.64 1.55 -2.29
CA LYS A 88 18.10 1.34 -2.35
C LYS A 88 18.46 -0.13 -2.56
N SER A 89 17.81 -1.03 -1.83
CA SER A 89 18.01 -2.49 -1.99
C SER A 89 17.64 -2.97 -3.40
N LEU A 90 16.56 -2.47 -4.00
CA LEU A 90 16.18 -2.80 -5.38
C LEU A 90 17.19 -2.28 -6.40
N LEU A 91 17.67 -1.04 -6.23
CA LEU A 91 18.67 -0.45 -7.10
C LEU A 91 20.01 -1.22 -7.06
N ASN A 92 20.42 -1.71 -5.89
CA ASN A 92 21.60 -2.57 -5.76
C ASN A 92 21.46 -3.90 -6.52
N LEU A 93 20.22 -4.34 -6.77
CA LEU A 93 19.90 -5.50 -7.59
C LEU A 93 19.67 -5.13 -9.07
N SER A 94 19.92 -3.88 -9.46
CA SER A 94 19.62 -3.34 -10.80
C SER A 94 18.13 -3.39 -11.18
N ILE A 95 17.23 -3.40 -10.20
CA ILE A 95 15.79 -3.43 -10.42
C ILE A 95 15.24 -2.02 -10.22
N LYS A 96 14.57 -1.51 -11.26
CA LYS A 96 13.89 -0.21 -11.21
C LYS A 96 12.38 -0.47 -11.12
N PRO A 97 11.73 -0.21 -9.97
CA PRO A 97 10.29 -0.30 -9.90
C PRO A 97 9.67 0.79 -10.78
N LYS A 98 8.56 0.49 -11.43
CA LYS A 98 7.90 1.42 -12.36
C LYS A 98 7.38 2.67 -11.65
N ALA A 99 6.87 2.54 -10.43
CA ALA A 99 6.56 3.66 -9.55
C ALA A 99 7.10 3.45 -8.12
N LYS A 100 6.89 4.45 -7.25
CA LYS A 100 7.13 4.31 -5.81
C LYS A 100 5.86 4.02 -5.02
N SER A 101 4.71 4.51 -5.48
CA SER A 101 3.42 4.30 -4.83
C SER A 101 3.00 2.84 -4.89
N ILE A 102 2.30 2.35 -3.88
CA ILE A 102 1.74 1.00 -3.86
C ILE A 102 0.23 1.15 -3.83
N SER A 103 -0.45 0.63 -4.86
CA SER A 103 -1.89 0.81 -5.03
C SER A 103 -2.63 -0.51 -5.08
N ILE A 104 -3.87 -0.53 -4.61
CA ILE A 104 -4.76 -1.69 -4.68
C ILE A 104 -5.96 -1.40 -5.56
N TYR A 105 -6.38 -2.41 -6.34
CA TYR A 105 -7.56 -2.34 -7.20
C TYR A 105 -8.75 -3.04 -6.52
N GLN A 106 -9.96 -2.47 -6.68
CA GLN A 106 -11.18 -3.03 -6.14
C GLN A 106 -11.37 -4.52 -6.49
N ASN A 107 -11.07 -4.92 -7.73
CA ASN A 107 -11.21 -6.33 -8.10
C ASN A 107 -10.23 -7.23 -7.36
N THR A 108 -9.03 -6.77 -7.03
CA THR A 108 -8.08 -7.56 -6.22
C THR A 108 -8.70 -7.90 -4.87
N ILE A 109 -9.35 -6.94 -4.21
CA ILE A 109 -10.07 -7.15 -2.95
C ILE A 109 -11.24 -8.12 -3.17
N LYS A 110 -12.05 -7.93 -4.22
CA LYS A 110 -13.15 -8.85 -4.56
C LYS A 110 -12.65 -10.28 -4.80
N HIS A 111 -11.53 -10.45 -5.49
CA HIS A 111 -10.94 -11.76 -5.73
C HIS A 111 -10.45 -12.40 -4.43
N THR A 112 -9.76 -11.65 -3.55
CA THR A 112 -9.39 -12.14 -2.22
C THR A 112 -10.62 -12.54 -1.40
N LEU A 113 -11.69 -11.74 -1.44
CA LEU A 113 -12.95 -12.00 -0.70
C LEU A 113 -13.83 -13.09 -1.33
N ARG A 114 -13.66 -13.43 -2.61
CA ARG A 114 -14.41 -14.50 -3.30
C ARG A 114 -13.58 -15.76 -3.55
N ASP A 115 -12.32 -15.76 -3.11
CA ASP A 115 -11.42 -16.89 -3.28
C ASP A 115 -12.08 -18.16 -2.71
N THR A 116 -12.12 -19.22 -3.53
CA THR A 116 -12.73 -20.51 -3.21
C THR A 116 -11.81 -21.39 -2.36
N LYS A 117 -10.61 -20.90 -2.03
CA LYS A 117 -9.73 -21.54 -1.05
C LYS A 117 -10.46 -21.78 0.27
N PRO A 118 -10.07 -22.82 1.02
CA PRO A 118 -10.57 -23.03 2.38
C PRO A 118 -10.44 -21.74 3.20
N ASN A 119 -11.43 -21.42 4.03
CA ASN A 119 -11.47 -20.17 4.81
C ASN A 119 -10.18 -19.92 5.60
N ILE A 120 -9.51 -20.97 6.08
CA ILE A 120 -8.23 -20.92 6.79
C ILE A 120 -7.12 -20.25 5.96
N LYS A 121 -7.14 -20.38 4.63
CA LYS A 121 -6.14 -19.83 3.71
C LYS A 121 -6.51 -18.44 3.18
N LYS A 122 -7.67 -17.92 3.57
CA LYS A 122 -8.21 -16.67 3.05
C LYS A 122 -8.03 -15.56 4.09
N PRO A 123 -7.49 -14.40 3.70
CA PRO A 123 -7.48 -13.22 4.55
C PRO A 123 -8.90 -12.77 4.87
N ASN A 124 -9.17 -12.48 6.14
CA ASN A 124 -10.40 -11.84 6.57
C ASN A 124 -10.34 -10.32 6.30
N ILE A 125 -11.47 -9.63 6.52
CA ILE A 125 -11.58 -8.19 6.26
C ILE A 125 -10.58 -7.38 7.10
N ASP A 126 -10.39 -7.73 8.37
CA ASP A 126 -9.49 -7.01 9.27
C ASP A 126 -8.01 -7.17 8.87
N GLU A 127 -7.65 -8.34 8.35
CA GLU A 127 -6.32 -8.59 7.79
C GLU A 127 -6.10 -7.75 6.52
N ILE A 128 -7.11 -7.65 5.65
CA ILE A 128 -7.04 -6.78 4.46
C ILE A 128 -6.91 -5.31 4.88
N LYS A 129 -7.70 -4.84 5.86
CA LYS A 129 -7.63 -3.47 6.40
C LYS A 129 -6.26 -3.10 6.95
N GLN A 130 -5.54 -4.07 7.53
CA GLN A 130 -4.19 -3.87 8.06
C GLN A 130 -3.13 -3.65 6.97
N ALA A 131 -3.45 -3.79 5.68
CA ALA A 131 -2.47 -3.68 4.61
C ALA A 131 -1.68 -2.36 4.63
N VAL A 132 -2.34 -1.22 4.89
CA VAL A 132 -1.66 0.09 5.01
C VAL A 132 -0.63 0.08 6.13
N ASN A 133 -1.00 -0.44 7.30
CA ASN A 133 -0.12 -0.52 8.46
C ASN A 133 1.07 -1.47 8.21
N ILE A 134 0.85 -2.59 7.51
CA ILE A 134 1.93 -3.52 7.14
C ILE A 134 2.89 -2.89 6.13
N LEU A 135 2.40 -2.20 5.11
CA LEU A 135 3.28 -1.54 4.14
C LEU A 135 4.15 -0.44 4.78
N ASP A 136 3.66 0.23 5.83
CA ASP A 136 4.44 1.22 6.59
C ASP A 136 5.48 0.56 7.53
N LYS A 137 5.05 -0.44 8.31
CA LYS A 137 5.80 -0.93 9.48
C LYS A 137 6.51 -2.27 9.29
N ALA A 138 6.22 -3.03 8.23
CA ALA A 138 6.76 -4.38 8.08
C ALA A 138 8.28 -4.40 8.17
N LYS A 139 8.76 -5.30 9.03
CA LYS A 139 10.18 -5.63 9.22
C LYS A 139 10.63 -6.82 8.38
N HIS A 140 9.70 -7.52 7.74
CA HIS A 140 9.96 -8.74 7.01
C HIS A 140 9.51 -8.56 5.57
N VAL A 141 10.40 -7.94 4.79
CA VAL A 141 10.17 -7.70 3.36
C VAL A 141 11.18 -8.49 2.55
N TYR A 142 10.68 -9.33 1.65
CA TYR A 142 11.53 -10.17 0.79
C TYR A 142 11.24 -9.88 -0.68
N TYR A 143 12.29 -9.85 -1.48
CA TYR A 143 12.18 -9.83 -2.93
C TYR A 143 12.28 -11.25 -3.47
N ASP A 144 11.24 -11.69 -4.20
CA ASP A 144 11.23 -12.93 -4.96
C ASP A 144 11.83 -12.68 -6.35
N LYS A 145 13.06 -13.16 -6.57
CA LYS A 145 13.77 -13.01 -7.84
C LYS A 145 13.07 -13.72 -9.00
N LYS A 146 12.32 -14.78 -8.74
CA LYS A 146 11.66 -15.56 -9.78
C LYS A 146 10.46 -14.82 -10.35
N GLU A 147 9.65 -14.25 -9.47
CA GLU A 147 8.37 -13.60 -9.83
C GLU A 147 8.51 -12.08 -10.00
N ASN A 148 9.68 -11.51 -9.68
CA ASN A 148 9.92 -10.07 -9.65
C ASN A 148 8.91 -9.31 -8.77
N THR A 149 8.72 -9.80 -7.54
CA THR A 149 7.75 -9.24 -6.58
C THR A 149 8.35 -9.00 -5.21
N LEU A 150 7.78 -8.05 -4.46
CA LEU A 150 8.03 -7.90 -3.04
C LEU A 150 6.95 -8.61 -2.23
N LEU A 151 7.37 -9.30 -1.17
CA LEU A 151 6.54 -10.00 -0.21
C LEU A 151 6.66 -9.29 1.13
N TYR A 152 5.57 -8.68 1.59
CA TYR A 152 5.48 -8.05 2.91
C TYR A 152 4.74 -8.97 3.86
N PHE A 153 5.46 -9.58 4.80
CA PHE A 153 4.86 -10.50 5.77
C PHE A 153 4.32 -9.74 6.98
N TYR A 154 3.18 -10.21 7.49
CA TYR A 154 2.64 -9.77 8.77
C TYR A 154 3.46 -10.42 9.89
N ASP A 155 3.66 -9.69 10.99
CA ASP A 155 4.44 -10.20 12.13
C ASP A 155 3.70 -11.29 12.92
N LYS A 156 2.36 -11.29 12.86
CA LYS A 156 1.52 -12.23 13.61
C LYS A 156 1.18 -13.46 12.77
N VAL A 157 1.49 -14.63 13.33
CA VAL A 157 0.95 -15.93 12.88
C VAL A 157 -0.46 -16.08 13.44
N ASP A 158 -1.40 -16.53 12.63
CA ASP A 158 -2.75 -16.85 13.11
C ASP A 158 -2.80 -18.21 13.83
N ASP A 159 -3.93 -18.49 14.48
CA ASP A 159 -4.12 -19.70 15.30
C ASP A 159 -4.04 -21.00 14.46
N ASN A 160 -4.12 -20.89 13.13
CA ASN A 160 -4.02 -22.01 12.20
C ASN A 160 -2.58 -22.21 11.67
N ASN A 161 -1.58 -21.58 12.30
CA ASN A 161 -0.19 -21.57 11.84
C ASN A 161 -0.04 -21.00 10.42
N MET A 162 -0.85 -20.01 10.05
CA MET A 162 -0.75 -19.31 8.78
C MET A 162 -0.19 -17.91 9.00
N ILE A 163 0.57 -17.43 8.01
CA ILE A 163 1.07 -16.07 7.95
C ILE A 163 0.42 -15.37 6.76
N THR A 164 -0.20 -14.23 7.03
CA THR A 164 -0.71 -13.32 6.01
C THR A 164 0.45 -12.51 5.42
N TYR A 165 0.38 -12.23 4.13
CA TYR A 165 1.36 -11.39 3.44
C TYR A 165 0.75 -10.68 2.23
N ILE A 166 1.40 -9.59 1.84
CA ILE A 166 1.05 -8.77 0.68
C ILE A 166 2.08 -9.02 -0.41
N VAL A 167 1.60 -9.28 -1.62
CA VAL A 167 2.43 -9.40 -2.82
C VAL A 167 2.35 -8.11 -3.62
N VAL A 168 3.48 -7.44 -3.82
CA VAL A 168 3.58 -6.21 -4.61
C VAL A 168 4.38 -6.50 -5.88
N ARG A 169 3.77 -6.28 -7.06
CA ARG A 169 4.45 -6.42 -8.34
C ARG A 169 5.12 -5.08 -8.69
N LEU A 170 6.42 -5.13 -8.97
CA LEU A 170 7.24 -3.93 -9.22
C LEU A 170 7.14 -3.42 -10.66
N ASP A 171 6.64 -4.26 -11.56
CA ASP A 171 6.50 -3.98 -12.99
C ASP A 171 5.10 -4.43 -13.45
N TYR A 172 4.05 -3.81 -12.88
CA TYR A 172 2.67 -4.10 -13.27
C TYR A 172 1.91 -2.81 -13.54
N THR A 173 1.42 -2.68 -14.77
CA THR A 173 0.57 -1.58 -15.20
C THR A 173 -0.83 -2.12 -15.48
N LEU A 174 -1.82 -1.71 -14.68
CA LEU A 174 -3.21 -2.00 -15.00
C LEU A 174 -3.65 -1.06 -16.13
N LYS A 175 -3.76 -1.59 -17.35
CA LYS A 175 -4.07 -0.83 -18.58
C LYS A 175 -5.24 0.13 -18.42
N LYS A 176 -6.26 -0.26 -17.63
CA LYS A 176 -7.47 0.53 -17.37
C LYS A 176 -7.20 1.88 -16.67
N PHE A 177 -6.10 1.99 -15.92
CA PHE A 177 -5.83 3.16 -15.07
C PHE A 177 -4.45 3.77 -15.27
N LYS A 178 -3.59 3.15 -16.08
CA LYS A 178 -2.22 3.63 -16.39
C LYS A 178 -1.39 3.98 -15.15
N THR A 179 -1.68 3.38 -14.01
CA THR A 179 -0.87 3.51 -12.80
C THR A 179 0.21 2.43 -12.80
N ASP A 180 1.40 2.83 -12.39
CA ASP A 180 2.63 2.11 -12.69
C ASP A 180 3.02 1.07 -11.64
N ASN A 181 2.29 1.01 -10.53
CA ASN A 181 2.47 0.00 -9.49
C ASN A 181 1.14 -0.52 -8.94
N PHE A 182 1.11 -1.81 -8.61
CA PHE A 182 -0.04 -2.45 -7.98
C PHE A 182 0.34 -3.58 -7.01
N ILE A 183 -0.51 -3.74 -6.01
CA ILE A 183 -0.62 -4.96 -5.21
C ILE A 183 -1.23 -6.05 -6.07
N ALA A 184 -0.53 -7.16 -6.15
CA ALA A 184 -1.01 -8.35 -6.82
C ALA A 184 -2.10 -9.03 -6.00
N THR A 185 -1.87 -9.22 -4.69
CA THR A 185 -2.82 -9.91 -3.81
C THR A 185 -2.42 -9.78 -2.34
N ILE A 186 -3.40 -9.95 -1.45
CA ILE A 186 -3.20 -10.21 -0.03
C ILE A 186 -3.64 -11.66 0.18
N THR A 187 -2.79 -12.50 0.76
CA THR A 187 -3.07 -13.94 0.91
C THR A 187 -2.33 -14.54 2.10
N LYS A 188 -2.56 -15.84 2.39
CA LYS A 188 -1.96 -16.57 3.49
C LYS A 188 -1.11 -17.73 3.00
N ILE A 189 -0.04 -18.03 3.74
CA ILE A 189 0.74 -19.26 3.59
C ILE A 189 0.96 -19.95 4.94
N PRO A 190 1.14 -21.27 4.96
CA PRO A 190 1.57 -21.97 6.17
C PRO A 190 2.91 -21.43 6.69
N LEU A 191 3.08 -21.40 8.01
CA LEU A 191 4.30 -20.99 8.70
C LEU A 191 5.53 -21.77 8.20
N ILE A 192 5.38 -23.05 7.87
CA ILE A 192 6.47 -23.86 7.32
C ILE A 192 6.96 -23.33 5.97
N ASN A 193 6.06 -22.84 5.12
CA ASN A 193 6.40 -22.25 3.83
C ASN A 193 7.09 -20.89 4.03
N TYR A 194 6.64 -20.08 4.99
CA TYR A 194 7.34 -18.85 5.35
C TYR A 194 8.77 -19.13 5.82
N LYS A 195 8.96 -20.14 6.70
CA LYS A 195 10.29 -20.57 7.14
C LYS A 195 11.15 -21.05 5.99
N ALA A 196 10.57 -21.70 4.98
CA ALA A 196 11.28 -22.10 3.77
C ALA A 196 11.74 -20.88 2.94
N ILE A 197 10.89 -19.86 2.80
CA ILE A 197 11.24 -18.58 2.13
C ILE A 197 12.44 -17.91 2.81
N ILE A 198 12.47 -17.87 4.15
CA ILE A 198 13.59 -17.28 4.91
C ILE A 198 14.91 -18.04 4.65
N LYS A 199 14.83 -19.37 4.51
CA LYS A 199 16.00 -20.24 4.30
C LYS A 199 16.52 -20.18 2.86
N ASP A 200 15.63 -20.05 1.88
CA ASP A 200 15.99 -19.98 0.45
C ASP A 200 16.49 -18.58 0.07
N LYS A 201 17.75 -18.30 0.44
CA LYS A 201 18.45 -17.06 0.12
C LYS A 201 18.84 -16.94 -1.36
N VAL A 202 18.75 -18.04 -2.11
CA VAL A 202 19.04 -18.07 -3.54
C VAL A 202 17.92 -17.37 -4.29
N ARG A 203 16.67 -17.79 -4.03
CA ARG A 203 15.48 -17.19 -4.63
C ARG A 203 15.06 -15.90 -3.95
N TYR A 204 15.04 -15.86 -2.62
CA TYR A 204 14.50 -14.74 -1.86
C TYR A 204 15.60 -13.88 -1.27
N LYS A 205 15.54 -12.57 -1.51
CA LYS A 205 16.46 -11.60 -0.92
C LYS A 205 15.72 -10.80 0.14
N ASN A 206 16.22 -10.79 1.38
CA ASN A 206 15.70 -9.86 2.39
C ASN A 206 16.01 -8.41 1.96
N MET A 207 14.99 -7.55 2.02
CA MET A 207 15.04 -6.14 1.61
C MET A 207 14.94 -5.18 2.79
N ARG A 208 14.45 -5.66 3.94
CA ARG A 208 14.26 -4.95 5.19
C ARG A 208 14.11 -5.96 6.33
#